data_AF-A0A4Q3KDM3-F1
#
_entry.id   AF-A0A4Q3KDM3-F1
#
_cell.length_a   1.000
_cell.length_b   1.000
_cell.length_c   1.000
_cell.angle_alpha   90.00
_cell.angle_beta   90.00
_cell.angle_gamma   90.00
#
_symmetry.space_group_name_H-M   'P 1'
#
loop_
_entity.id
_entity.type
_entity.pdbx_description
1 polymer ?
#
loop_
_entity_poly.entity_id
_entity_poly.type
_entity_poly.pdbx_seq_one_letter_code
_entity_poly.pdbx_strand_id
1 'polypeptide(L)'
;MNTEVTNYGSAGYGISQEQRLMLSRLIGMVLGFSNGAQLIMTAFAGTAGVFFVMASLASVIKRDLSGMGKWLFVGAMVLMVGAIINVFVGSTAGMMAISMAAIGIFSAYMLYDLKQILDGGETNYISATLALYLDVFNVFQSLLALLGIMGGERD
;
A
#
# COMPACT_ATOMS: atom_id res chain seq x y z
N MET A 1 -22.30 -24.03 9.72
CA MET A 1 -21.04 -23.27 9.70
C MET A 1 -20.59 -23.24 8.24
N ASN A 2 -20.62 -22.08 7.59
CA ASN A 2 -20.44 -21.97 6.13
C ASN A 2 -19.01 -22.30 5.71
N THR A 3 -18.89 -23.23 4.76
CA THR A 3 -17.65 -23.67 4.10
C THR A 3 -16.97 -22.57 3.28
N GLU A 4 -17.65 -21.45 3.04
CA GLU A 4 -17.08 -20.28 2.36
C GLU A 4 -16.01 -19.56 3.19
N VAL A 5 -16.18 -19.48 4.52
CA VAL A 5 -15.27 -18.72 5.40
C VAL A 5 -13.90 -19.41 5.51
N THR A 6 -13.86 -20.74 5.42
CA THR A 6 -12.62 -21.52 5.48
C THR A 6 -11.75 -21.31 4.23
N ASN A 7 -12.35 -20.98 3.08
CA ASN A 7 -11.63 -20.85 1.82
C ASN A 7 -10.92 -19.49 1.66
N TYR A 8 -11.33 -18.45 2.39
CA TYR A 8 -10.63 -17.16 2.42
C TYR A 8 -9.30 -17.23 3.18
N GLY A 9 -9.20 -18.10 4.19
CA GLY A 9 -7.93 -18.36 4.90
C GLY A 9 -6.88 -19.05 4.03
N SER A 10 -7.29 -19.79 2.99
CA SER A 10 -6.42 -20.50 2.06
C SER A 10 -6.06 -19.74 0.79
N ALA A 11 -6.73 -18.63 0.49
CA ALA A 11 -6.57 -17.92 -0.78
C ALA A 11 -5.47 -16.83 -0.79
N GLY A 12 -4.71 -16.67 0.31
CA GLY A 12 -3.48 -15.85 0.31
C GLY A 12 -3.66 -14.33 0.25
N TYR A 13 -4.88 -13.81 0.38
CA TYR A 13 -5.18 -12.37 0.24
C TYR A 13 -4.94 -11.54 1.51
N GLY A 14 -4.51 -12.13 2.62
CA GLY A 14 -4.19 -11.39 3.85
C GLY A 14 -2.77 -10.81 3.84
N ILE A 15 -2.51 -9.77 4.65
CA ILE A 15 -1.13 -9.32 4.89
C ILE A 15 -0.31 -10.51 5.35
N SER A 16 0.76 -10.83 4.61
CA SER A 16 1.64 -11.94 4.96
C SER A 16 2.32 -11.68 6.31
N GLN A 17 2.67 -12.74 7.04
CA GLN A 17 3.38 -12.59 8.32
C GLN A 17 4.68 -11.79 8.16
N GLU A 18 5.36 -11.96 7.03
CA GLU A 18 6.56 -11.22 6.66
C GLU A 18 6.31 -9.72 6.54
N GLN A 19 5.23 -9.30 5.87
CA GLN A 19 4.87 -7.89 5.76
C GLN A 19 4.57 -7.25 7.12
N ARG A 20 3.91 -7.97 8.03
CA ARG A 20 3.65 -7.48 9.40
C ARG A 20 4.96 -7.29 10.17
N LEU A 21 5.87 -8.24 10.04
CA LEU A 21 7.20 -8.16 10.66
C LEU A 21 8.02 -7.00 10.10
N MET A 22 7.99 -6.81 8.78
CA MET A 22 8.66 -5.69 8.12
C MET A 22 8.11 -4.35 8.58
N LEU A 23 6.79 -4.20 8.65
CA LEU A 23 6.18 -2.97 9.17
C LEU A 23 6.52 -2.74 10.64
N SER A 24 6.46 -3.77 11.48
CA SER A 24 6.83 -3.67 12.89
C SER A 24 8.27 -3.19 13.06
N ARG A 25 9.22 -3.72 12.26
CA ARG A 25 10.61 -3.26 12.25
C ARG A 25 10.75 -1.81 11.80
N LEU A 26 10.02 -1.41 10.76
CA LEU A 26 10.02 -0.03 10.27
C LEU A 26 9.49 0.94 11.35
N ILE A 27 8.38 0.61 11.99
CA ILE A 27 7.82 1.41 13.10
C ILE A 27 8.83 1.49 14.24
N GLY A 28 9.45 0.37 14.63
CA GLY A 28 10.47 0.36 15.67
C GLY A 28 11.68 1.23 15.34
N MET A 29 12.13 1.21 14.08
CA MET A 29 13.20 2.10 13.60
C MET A 29 12.79 3.58 13.70
N VAL A 30 11.59 3.93 13.22
CA VAL A 30 11.10 5.31 13.21
C VAL A 30 10.85 5.84 14.63
N LEU A 31 10.35 5.01 15.54
CA LEU A 31 10.19 5.37 16.95
C LEU A 31 11.52 5.63 17.67
N GLY A 32 12.65 5.20 17.09
CA GLY A 32 13.98 5.54 17.59
C GLY A 32 14.40 6.99 17.30
N PHE A 33 13.69 7.72 16.44
CA PHE A 33 13.92 9.15 16.21
C PHE A 33 13.25 10.00 17.28
N SER A 34 13.83 11.17 17.58
CA SER A 34 13.24 12.13 18.54
C SER A 34 11.85 12.59 18.11
N ASN A 35 11.62 12.69 16.80
CA ASN A 35 10.35 13.05 16.17
C ASN A 35 9.55 11.84 15.63
N GLY A 36 9.87 10.60 16.04
CA GLY A 36 9.30 9.37 15.48
C GLY A 36 7.77 9.28 15.52
N ALA A 37 7.15 9.68 16.64
CA ALA A 37 5.70 9.70 16.77
C ALA A 37 5.03 10.67 15.78
N GLN A 38 5.65 11.83 15.53
CA GLN A 38 5.16 12.81 14.56
C GLN A 38 5.24 12.25 13.13
N LEU A 39 6.31 11.53 12.79
CA LEU A 39 6.47 10.90 11.48
C LEU A 39 5.38 9.85 11.22
N ILE A 40 5.07 9.01 12.22
CA ILE A 40 3.99 8.01 12.14
C ILE A 40 2.63 8.68 11.92
N MET A 41 2.33 9.73 12.71
CA MET A 41 1.08 10.48 12.56
C MET A 41 0.98 11.16 11.19
N THR A 42 2.10 11.68 10.67
CA THR A 42 2.16 12.30 9.34
C THR A 42 1.94 11.25 8.24
N ALA A 43 2.54 10.06 8.34
CA ALA A 43 2.32 8.97 7.41
C ALA A 43 0.85 8.50 7.43
N PHE A 44 0.24 8.42 8.61
CA PHE A 44 -1.16 8.06 8.77
C PHE A 44 -2.09 9.11 8.14
N ALA A 45 -1.89 10.39 8.45
CA ALA A 45 -2.65 11.49 7.88
C ALA A 45 -2.49 11.57 6.36
N GLY A 46 -1.27 11.36 5.85
CA GLY A 46 -0.99 11.29 4.42
C GLY A 46 -1.73 10.14 3.74
N THR A 47 -1.74 8.96 4.36
CA THR A 47 -2.48 7.80 3.84
C THR A 47 -3.98 8.05 3.83
N ALA A 48 -4.53 8.64 4.90
CA ALA A 48 -5.94 9.03 4.96
C ALA A 48 -6.30 10.05 3.87
N GLY A 49 -5.41 11.02 3.61
CA GLY A 49 -5.55 11.97 2.51
C GLY A 49 -5.56 11.30 1.14
N VAL A 50 -4.61 10.39 0.88
CA VAL A 50 -4.57 9.58 -0.35
C VAL A 50 -5.87 8.80 -0.52
N PHE A 51 -6.33 8.10 0.52
CA PHE A 51 -7.57 7.34 0.48
C PHE A 51 -8.76 8.22 0.15
N PHE A 52 -8.89 9.39 0.80
CA PHE A 52 -9.98 10.30 0.55
C PHE A 52 -9.99 10.84 -0.89
N VAL A 53 -8.83 11.18 -1.44
CA VAL A 53 -8.70 11.62 -2.83
C VAL A 53 -9.07 10.48 -3.78
N MET A 54 -8.55 9.27 -3.57
CA MET A 54 -8.85 8.12 -4.43
C MET A 54 -10.33 7.71 -4.37
N ALA A 55 -10.95 7.75 -3.19
CA ALA A 55 -12.38 7.48 -3.01
C ALA A 55 -13.25 8.53 -3.71
N SER A 56 -12.87 9.81 -3.59
CA SER A 56 -13.54 10.90 -4.30
C SER A 56 -13.44 10.69 -5.80
N LEU A 57 -12.24 10.39 -6.32
CA LEU A 57 -11.99 10.12 -7.73
C LEU A 57 -12.79 8.90 -8.24
N ALA A 58 -12.83 7.81 -7.48
CA ALA A 58 -13.59 6.60 -7.83
C ALA A 58 -15.09 6.90 -8.01
N SER A 59 -15.64 7.77 -7.16
CA SER A 59 -17.06 8.14 -7.21
C SER A 59 -17.43 9.04 -8.40
N VAL A 60 -16.50 9.86 -8.88
CA VAL A 60 -16.76 10.83 -9.97
C VAL A 60 -16.36 10.32 -11.36
N ILE A 61 -15.39 9.40 -11.43
CA ILE A 61 -14.95 8.81 -12.71
C ILE A 61 -16.06 7.90 -13.23
N LYS A 62 -16.57 8.23 -14.42
CA LYS A 62 -17.63 7.44 -15.10
C LYS A 62 -17.08 6.37 -16.05
N ARG A 63 -15.79 6.42 -16.37
CA ARG A 63 -15.15 5.48 -17.28
C ARG A 63 -14.88 4.16 -16.55
N ASP A 64 -15.06 3.05 -17.25
CA ASP A 64 -14.62 1.75 -16.77
C ASP A 64 -13.09 1.70 -16.64
N LEU A 65 -12.62 1.28 -15.46
CA LEU A 65 -11.20 1.14 -15.13
C LEU A 65 -10.74 -0.32 -15.14
N SER A 66 -11.59 -1.29 -15.49
CA SER A 66 -11.26 -2.72 -15.59
C SER A 66 -9.96 -3.00 -16.36
N GLY A 67 -9.71 -2.24 -17.43
CA GLY A 67 -8.49 -2.34 -18.24
C GLY A 67 -7.19 -1.90 -17.55
N MET A 68 -7.27 -1.17 -16.42
CA MET A 68 -6.09 -0.69 -15.69
C MET A 68 -5.39 -1.79 -14.90
N GLY A 69 -6.10 -2.86 -14.51
CA GLY A 69 -5.54 -3.93 -13.67
C GLY A 69 -4.28 -4.56 -14.26
N LYS A 70 -4.21 -4.74 -15.58
CA LYS A 70 -3.02 -5.29 -16.27
C LYS A 70 -1.80 -4.37 -16.15
N TRP A 71 -2.00 -3.07 -16.27
CA TRP A 71 -0.93 -2.08 -16.16
C TRP A 71 -0.44 -1.94 -14.72
N LEU A 72 -1.37 -1.93 -13.77
CA LEU A 72 -1.06 -1.89 -12.34
C LEU A 72 -0.28 -3.14 -11.92
N PHE A 73 -0.64 -4.31 -12.44
CA PHE A 73 0.09 -5.55 -12.19
C PHE A 73 1.55 -5.49 -12.69
N VAL A 74 1.77 -4.98 -13.91
CA VAL A 74 3.12 -4.76 -14.42
C VAL A 74 3.89 -3.76 -13.54
N GLY A 75 3.24 -2.68 -13.09
CA GLY A 75 3.83 -1.72 -12.15
C GLY A 75 4.27 -2.36 -10.84
N ALA A 76 3.42 -3.19 -10.24
CA ALA A 76 3.75 -3.93 -9.02
C ALA A 76 4.92 -4.91 -9.23
N MET A 77 4.97 -5.57 -10.39
CA MET A 77 6.10 -6.46 -10.74
C MET A 77 7.41 -5.69 -10.85
N VAL A 78 7.39 -4.51 -11.50
CA VAL A 78 8.58 -3.64 -11.59
C VAL A 78 9.03 -3.17 -10.20
N LEU A 79 8.08 -2.78 -9.34
CA LEU A 79 8.39 -2.43 -7.94
C LEU A 79 9.03 -3.59 -7.19
N MET A 80 8.49 -4.81 -7.33
CA MET A 80 9.01 -6.00 -6.67
C MET A 80 10.45 -6.29 -7.11
N VAL A 81 10.72 -6.25 -8.42
CA VAL A 81 12.07 -6.44 -8.95
C VAL A 81 13.02 -5.33 -8.47
N GLY A 82 12.57 -4.07 -8.49
CA GLY A 82 13.34 -2.94 -7.98
C GLY A 82 13.68 -3.09 -6.50
N ALA A 83 12.72 -3.52 -5.67
CA ALA A 83 12.93 -3.80 -4.26
C ALA A 83 13.97 -4.90 -4.05
N ILE A 84 13.87 -6.02 -4.78
CA ILE A 84 14.83 -7.12 -4.70
C ILE A 84 16.24 -6.64 -5.09
N ILE A 85 16.37 -5.89 -6.18
CA ILE A 85 17.67 -5.32 -6.58
C ILE A 85 18.23 -4.42 -5.47
N ASN A 86 17.39 -3.56 -4.89
CA ASN A 86 17.83 -2.63 -3.86
C ASN A 86 18.22 -3.32 -2.55
N VAL A 87 17.75 -4.54 -2.27
CA VAL A 87 18.24 -5.35 -1.14
C VAL A 87 19.72 -5.71 -1.30
N PHE A 88 20.17 -6.03 -2.51
CA PHE A 88 21.58 -6.35 -2.78
C PHE A 88 22.45 -5.12 -2.95
N VAL A 89 21.90 -4.04 -3.51
CA VAL A 89 22.63 -2.77 -3.71
C VAL A 89 22.71 -1.95 -2.42
N GLY A 90 21.68 -1.99 -1.58
CA GLY A 90 21.61 -1.23 -0.33
C GLY A 90 21.51 0.29 -0.51
N SER A 91 20.96 0.78 -1.63
CA SER A 91 20.91 2.22 -1.91
C SER A 91 19.76 2.91 -1.18
N THR A 92 20.08 3.96 -0.42
CA THR A 92 19.08 4.85 0.19
C THR A 92 18.28 5.60 -0.88
N ALA A 93 18.93 6.06 -1.95
CA ALA A 93 18.26 6.71 -3.06
C ALA A 93 17.32 5.74 -3.81
N GLY A 94 17.77 4.50 -4.00
CA GLY A 94 16.93 3.43 -4.55
C GLY A 94 15.70 3.18 -3.69
N MET A 95 15.87 3.09 -2.37
CA MET A 95 14.75 2.92 -1.43
C MET A 95 13.76 4.08 -1.51
N MET A 96 14.22 5.33 -1.56
CA MET A 96 13.32 6.49 -1.73
C MET A 96 12.53 6.42 -3.04
N ALA A 97 13.20 6.09 -4.16
CA ALA A 97 12.54 5.93 -5.45
C ALA A 97 11.48 4.82 -5.43
N ILE A 98 11.78 3.68 -4.83
CA ILE A 98 10.85 2.56 -4.66
C ILE A 98 9.67 2.96 -3.79
N SER A 99 9.90 3.61 -2.65
CA SER A 99 8.83 4.10 -1.77
C SER A 99 7.91 5.09 -2.47
N MET A 100 8.46 6.06 -3.22
CA MET A 100 7.64 7.02 -3.99
C MET A 100 6.81 6.32 -5.08
N ALA A 101 7.43 5.39 -5.81
CA ALA A 101 6.74 4.63 -6.85
C ALA A 101 5.66 3.70 -6.25
N ALA A 102 5.92 3.10 -5.08
CA ALA A 102 4.95 2.29 -4.34
C ALA A 102 3.74 3.14 -3.91
N ILE A 103 3.95 4.33 -3.35
CA ILE A 103 2.84 5.24 -3.01
C ILE A 103 1.98 5.49 -4.25
N GLY A 104 2.58 5.82 -5.40
CA GLY A 104 1.85 6.09 -6.63
C GLY A 104 1.08 4.88 -7.17
N ILE A 105 1.73 3.72 -7.24
CA ILE A 105 1.13 2.49 -7.77
C ILE A 105 0.01 1.97 -6.87
N PHE A 106 0.23 1.91 -5.55
CA PHE A 106 -0.80 1.45 -4.62
C PHE A 106 -1.93 2.47 -4.44
N SER A 107 -1.69 3.77 -4.63
CA SER A 107 -2.79 4.75 -4.76
C SER A 107 -3.64 4.49 -6.00
N ALA A 108 -3.01 4.12 -7.12
CA ALA A 108 -3.74 3.80 -8.34
C ALA A 108 -4.49 2.46 -8.25
N TYR A 109 -3.95 1.47 -7.54
CA TYR A 109 -4.69 0.26 -7.14
C TYR A 109 -5.88 0.59 -6.26
N MET A 110 -5.70 1.47 -5.26
CA MET A 110 -6.78 1.89 -4.38
C MET A 110 -7.94 2.52 -5.16
N LEU A 111 -7.63 3.38 -6.14
CA LEU A 111 -8.63 3.93 -7.06
C LEU A 111 -9.35 2.83 -7.85
N TYR A 112 -8.60 1.87 -8.39
CA TYR A 112 -9.11 0.75 -9.18
C TYR A 112 -10.03 -0.16 -8.34
N ASP A 113 -9.63 -0.50 -7.12
CA ASP A 113 -10.39 -1.36 -6.21
C ASP A 113 -11.63 -0.65 -5.67
N LEU A 114 -11.53 0.63 -5.29
CA LEU A 114 -12.70 1.44 -4.93
C LEU A 114 -13.70 1.51 -6.09
N LYS A 115 -13.21 1.63 -7.33
CA LYS A 115 -14.09 1.67 -8.50
C LYS A 115 -14.80 0.34 -8.72
N GLN A 116 -14.10 -0.79 -8.59
CA GLN A 116 -14.72 -2.12 -8.67
C GLN A 116 -15.78 -2.35 -7.58
N ILE A 117 -15.52 -1.87 -6.35
CA ILE A 117 -16.48 -1.95 -5.24
C ILE A 117 -17.73 -1.11 -5.55
N LEU A 118 -17.57 0.12 -6.04
CA LEU A 118 -18.67 1.03 -6.31
C LEU A 118 -19.53 0.59 -7.51
N ASP A 119 -18.89 0.09 -8.57
CA ASP A 119 -19.58 -0.31 -9.80
C ASP A 119 -20.13 -1.74 -9.74
N GLY A 120 -19.86 -2.49 -8.67
CA GLY A 120 -20.25 -3.89 -8.53
C GLY A 120 -19.51 -4.82 -9.48
N GLY A 121 -18.30 -4.44 -9.91
CA GLY A 121 -17.46 -5.23 -10.83
C GLY A 121 -16.94 -6.53 -10.23
N GLU A 122 -16.74 -6.56 -8.91
CA GLU A 122 -16.32 -7.76 -8.17
C GLU A 122 -17.51 -8.33 -7.40
N THR A 123 -17.94 -9.56 -7.75
CA THR A 123 -19.09 -10.21 -7.08
C THR A 123 -18.79 -10.62 -5.64
N ASN A 124 -17.52 -10.56 -5.25
CA ASN A 124 -17.03 -10.92 -3.92
C ASN A 124 -16.54 -9.68 -3.17
N TYR A 125 -17.39 -9.15 -2.31
CA TYR A 125 -17.08 -7.97 -1.49
C TYR A 125 -15.93 -8.23 -0.49
N ILE A 126 -15.69 -9.48 -0.09
CA ILE A 126 -14.62 -9.82 0.86
C ILE A 126 -13.25 -9.66 0.19
N SER A 127 -13.08 -10.17 -1.03
CA SER A 127 -11.81 -10.01 -1.76
C SER A 127 -11.55 -8.56 -2.11
N ALA A 128 -12.58 -7.83 -2.55
CA ALA A 128 -12.45 -6.42 -2.94
C ALA A 128 -12.06 -5.51 -1.76
N THR A 129 -12.69 -5.69 -0.60
CA THR A 129 -12.36 -4.91 0.61
C THR A 129 -10.99 -5.27 1.18
N LEU A 130 -10.57 -6.53 1.03
CA LEU A 130 -9.25 -6.98 1.45
C LEU A 130 -8.13 -6.44 0.55
N ALA A 131 -8.34 -6.40 -0.76
CA ALA A 131 -7.42 -5.77 -1.70
C ALA A 131 -7.25 -4.27 -1.39
N LEU A 132 -8.36 -3.57 -1.16
CA LEU A 132 -8.35 -2.18 -0.71
C LEU A 132 -7.57 -1.97 0.60
N TYR A 133 -7.69 -2.90 1.55
CA TYR A 133 -6.91 -2.87 2.79
C TYR A 133 -5.40 -3.03 2.54
N LEU A 134 -5.01 -3.91 1.61
CA LEU A 134 -3.61 -4.08 1.22
C LEU A 134 -3.05 -2.82 0.57
N ASP A 135 -3.83 -2.11 -0.24
CA ASP A 135 -3.39 -0.85 -0.85
C ASP A 135 -3.11 0.22 0.20
N VAL A 136 -4.05 0.40 1.14
CA VAL A 136 -3.88 1.35 2.25
C VAL A 136 -2.64 1.00 3.08
N PHE A 137 -2.43 -0.28 3.38
CA PHE A 137 -1.26 -0.76 4.10
C PHE A 137 0.05 -0.44 3.35
N ASN A 138 0.10 -0.72 2.05
CA ASN A 138 1.29 -0.48 1.24
C ASN A 138 1.58 1.02 1.04
N VAL A 139 0.55 1.87 0.93
CA VAL A 139 0.73 3.32 0.92
C VAL A 139 1.29 3.81 2.25
N PHE A 140 0.72 3.35 3.37
CA PHE A 140 1.18 3.75 4.71
C PHE A 140 2.64 3.37 4.96
N GLN A 141 3.02 2.11 4.73
CA GLN A 141 4.39 1.67 4.97
C GLN A 141 5.40 2.43 4.09
N SER A 142 5.00 2.75 2.85
CA SER A 142 5.88 3.43 1.89
C SER A 142 6.05 4.90 2.23
N LEU A 143 4.96 5.57 2.67
CA LEU A 143 5.02 6.92 3.23
C LEU A 143 5.87 6.96 4.50
N LEU A 144 5.67 6.03 5.43
CA LEU A 144 6.44 5.96 6.66
C LEU A 144 7.93 5.73 6.38
N ALA A 145 8.26 4.85 5.43
CA ALA A 145 9.64 4.62 5.01
C ALA A 145 10.26 5.88 4.40
N LEU A 146 9.54 6.58 3.52
CA LEU A 146 10.00 7.81 2.91
C LEU A 146 10.25 8.92 3.95
N LEU A 147 9.27 9.13 4.85
CA LEU A 147 9.36 10.12 5.92
C LEU A 147 10.46 9.80 6.92
N GLY A 148 10.64 8.52 7.27
CA GLY A 148 11.73 8.08 8.14
C GLY A 148 13.12 8.32 7.54
N ILE A 149 13.26 8.19 6.22
CA ILE A 149 14.53 8.47 5.52
C ILE A 149 14.79 9.99 5.41
N MET A 150 13.75 10.78 5.09
CA MET A 150 13.91 12.21 4.76
C MET A 150 13.82 13.14 5.97
N GLY A 151 13.05 12.76 7.00
CA GLY A 151 12.68 13.63 8.12
C GLY A 151 12.98 13.05 9.49
N GLY A 152 13.72 11.94 9.58
CA GLY A 152 14.14 11.36 10.87
C GLY A 152 15.20 12.21 11.56
N GLU A 153 14.87 12.75 12.72
CA GLU A 153 15.80 13.52 13.56
C GLU A 153 16.46 12.59 14.61
N ARG A 154 17.79 12.71 14.73
CA ARG A 154 18.61 11.92 15.67
C ARG A 154 19.26 12.90 16.63
N ASP A 155 18.57 13.23 17.71
CA ASP A 155 19.12 13.97 18.86
C ASP A 155 19.65 13.01 19.93
#